data_AF-A0A7W0TFH9-F1
#
_entry.id   AF-A0A7W0TFH9-F1
#
_cell.length_a   1.000
_cell.length_b   1.000
_cell.length_c   1.000
_cell.angle_alpha   90.00
_cell.angle_beta   90.00
_cell.angle_gamma   90.00
#
_symmetry.space_group_name_H-M   'P 1'
#
loop_
_entity.id
_entity.type
_entity.pdbx_description
1 polymer ?
#
loop_
_entity_poly.entity_id
_entity_poly.type
_entity_poly.pdbx_seq_one_letter_code
_entity_poly.pdbx_strand_id
1 'polypeptide(L)'
;RTELYLVEEVQEVYKSQGVDINDKHIEVIVRQMLKKVRIDQKGDTSYLPGQFVDRHELRRVNGETEAAGGETAAFEEIILGITKASLATDSFLSAASFQETTKVLTDAALEGKIDRLAGLKENVIIGKLIPAATGLKRYRTIEIEPAEPLPRGIDDVSLLEGDELAAELGLEGADGLGGFGPGFDTAELEEIGSGFGGATAGGGFDDIGGDLDLPKPDEK
;
A
#
# COMPACT_ATOMS: atom_id res chain seq x y z
N ARG A 1 6.71 -33.01 -16.19
CA ARG A 1 7.45 -33.30 -17.45
C ARG A 1 7.28 -32.16 -18.44
N THR A 2 6.05 -31.70 -18.71
CA THR A 2 5.80 -30.57 -19.61
C THR A 2 6.38 -29.23 -19.12
N GLU A 3 6.38 -28.99 -17.80
CA GLU A 3 7.02 -27.81 -17.20
C GLU A 3 8.51 -27.69 -17.54
N LEU A 4 9.26 -28.77 -17.36
CA LEU A 4 10.71 -28.83 -17.65
C LEU A 4 10.98 -28.60 -19.14
N TYR A 5 10.16 -29.21 -20.00
CA TYR A 5 10.27 -29.02 -21.45
C TYR A 5 10.14 -27.55 -21.85
N LEU A 6 9.16 -26.82 -21.30
CA LEU A 6 8.99 -25.39 -21.59
C LEU A 6 10.17 -24.55 -21.10
N VAL A 7 10.74 -24.90 -19.94
CA VAL A 7 11.92 -24.19 -19.41
C VAL A 7 13.14 -24.44 -20.30
N GLU A 8 13.40 -25.69 -20.66
CA GLU A 8 14.55 -26.08 -21.50
C GLU A 8 14.52 -25.42 -22.88
N GLU A 9 13.38 -25.46 -23.57
CA GLU A 9 13.22 -24.88 -24.91
C GLU A 9 13.41 -23.35 -24.92
N VAL A 10 12.81 -22.65 -23.96
CA VAL A 10 12.97 -21.20 -23.84
C VAL A 10 14.43 -20.87 -23.51
N GLN A 11 15.04 -21.64 -22.61
CA GLN A 11 16.43 -21.44 -22.19
C GLN A 11 17.43 -21.72 -23.32
N GLU A 12 17.18 -22.70 -24.18
CA GLU A 12 18.02 -22.98 -25.36
C GLU A 12 18.07 -21.79 -26.32
N VAL A 13 16.92 -21.15 -26.56
CA VAL A 13 16.86 -19.95 -27.41
C VAL A 13 17.66 -18.79 -26.81
N TYR A 14 17.53 -18.51 -25.50
CA TYR A 14 18.31 -17.44 -24.86
C TYR A 14 19.81 -17.74 -24.83
N LYS A 15 20.19 -18.98 -24.53
CA LYS A 15 21.59 -19.43 -24.58
C LYS A 15 22.17 -19.31 -25.98
N SER A 16 21.40 -19.62 -27.02
CA SER A 16 21.84 -19.48 -28.43
C SER A 16 22.14 -18.02 -28.82
N GLN A 17 21.49 -17.06 -28.15
CA GLN A 17 21.71 -15.62 -28.33
C GLN A 17 22.78 -15.06 -27.37
N GLY A 18 23.42 -15.92 -26.57
CA GLY A 18 24.43 -15.52 -25.59
C GLY A 18 23.87 -14.79 -24.37
N VAL A 19 22.57 -14.90 -24.11
CA VAL A 19 21.91 -14.27 -22.94
C VAL A 19 21.78 -15.32 -21.83
N ASP A 20 22.39 -15.05 -20.68
CA ASP A 20 22.26 -15.89 -19.49
C ASP A 20 21.07 -15.41 -18.63
N ILE A 21 20.08 -16.29 -18.45
CA ILE A 21 18.89 -16.02 -17.64
C ILE A 21 18.75 -17.15 -16.61
N ASN A 22 18.48 -16.79 -15.36
CA ASN A 22 18.22 -17.78 -14.33
C ASN A 22 16.87 -18.49 -14.58
N ASP A 23 16.90 -19.82 -14.59
CA ASP A 23 15.72 -20.67 -14.84
C ASP A 23 14.52 -20.32 -13.96
N LYS A 24 14.75 -19.83 -12.73
CA LYS A 24 13.68 -19.39 -11.79
C LYS A 24 12.73 -18.37 -12.40
N HIS A 25 13.22 -17.49 -13.27
CA HIS A 25 12.36 -16.49 -13.93
C HIS A 25 11.39 -17.16 -14.90
N ILE A 26 11.88 -18.12 -15.69
CA ILE A 26 11.07 -18.87 -16.65
C ILE A 26 10.08 -19.77 -15.90
N GLU A 27 10.52 -20.44 -14.84
CA GLU A 27 9.66 -21.27 -13.99
C GLU A 27 8.48 -20.48 -13.41
N VAL A 28 8.70 -19.24 -12.98
CA VAL A 28 7.62 -18.37 -12.46
C VAL A 28 6.58 -18.09 -13.53
N ILE A 29 6.99 -17.88 -14.79
CA ILE A 29 6.07 -17.65 -15.92
C ILE A 29 5.32 -18.94 -16.27
N VAL A 30 6.03 -20.07 -16.42
CA VAL A 30 5.42 -21.37 -16.73
C VAL A 30 4.41 -21.77 -15.65
N ARG A 31 4.71 -21.48 -14.38
CA ARG A 31 3.77 -21.67 -13.27
C ARG A 31 2.47 -20.91 -13.45
N GLN A 32 2.49 -19.69 -14.02
CA GLN A 32 1.25 -18.95 -14.32
C GLN A 32 0.47 -19.58 -15.48
N MET A 33 1.15 -20.14 -16.48
CA MET A 33 0.53 -20.82 -17.61
C MET A 33 -0.24 -22.10 -17.21
N LEU A 34 0.17 -22.74 -16.12
CA LEU A 34 -0.39 -24.00 -15.59
C LEU A 34 -1.25 -23.81 -14.33
N LYS A 35 -1.58 -22.56 -13.99
CA LYS A 35 -2.33 -22.24 -12.75
C LYS A 35 -3.79 -22.72 -12.81
N LYS A 36 -4.39 -22.73 -14.00
CA LYS A 36 -5.80 -23.05 -14.22
C LYS A 36 -6.00 -24.46 -14.75
N VAL A 37 -7.12 -25.07 -14.40
CA VAL A 37 -7.58 -26.38 -14.89
C VAL A 37 -8.96 -26.23 -15.50
N ARG A 38 -9.34 -27.09 -16.44
CA ARG A 38 -10.68 -27.12 -17.03
C ARG A 38 -11.51 -28.20 -16.35
N ILE A 39 -12.72 -27.86 -15.93
CA ILE A 39 -13.65 -28.83 -15.37
C ILE A 39 -14.24 -29.68 -16.51
N ASP A 40 -14.15 -31.00 -16.40
CA ASP A 40 -14.78 -31.92 -17.36
C ASP A 40 -16.13 -32.38 -16.82
N GLN A 41 -16.19 -32.80 -15.56
CA GLN A 41 -17.42 -33.21 -14.88
C GLN A 41 -17.54 -32.49 -13.54
N LYS A 42 -18.73 -31.96 -13.25
CA LYS A 42 -18.98 -31.17 -12.04
C LYS A 42 -19.00 -31.98 -10.74
N GLY A 43 -19.33 -33.28 -10.80
CA GLY A 43 -19.69 -34.06 -9.60
C GLY A 43 -20.78 -33.36 -8.78
N ASP A 44 -20.59 -33.31 -7.47
CA ASP A 44 -21.46 -32.59 -6.52
C ASP A 44 -20.96 -31.16 -6.21
N THR A 45 -19.98 -30.65 -6.96
CA THR A 45 -19.51 -29.27 -6.81
C THR A 45 -20.41 -28.27 -7.54
N SER A 46 -20.26 -26.98 -7.20
CA SER A 46 -20.98 -25.89 -7.88
C SER A 46 -20.37 -25.46 -9.22
N TYR A 47 -19.34 -26.16 -9.71
CA TYR A 47 -18.65 -25.78 -10.95
C TYR A 47 -19.42 -26.19 -12.20
N LEU A 48 -19.18 -25.47 -13.29
CA LEU A 48 -19.75 -25.78 -14.60
C LEU A 48 -18.76 -26.56 -15.47
N PRO A 49 -19.22 -27.58 -16.22
CA PRO A 49 -18.38 -28.22 -17.24
C PRO A 49 -17.83 -27.20 -18.24
N GLY A 50 -16.54 -27.31 -18.57
CA GLY A 50 -15.81 -26.39 -19.43
C GLY A 50 -15.27 -25.12 -18.75
N GLN A 51 -15.62 -24.87 -17.48
CA GLN A 51 -15.14 -23.71 -16.73
C GLN A 51 -13.63 -23.83 -16.41
N PHE A 52 -12.91 -22.69 -16.45
CA PHE A 52 -11.53 -22.60 -15.99
C PHE A 52 -11.49 -22.19 -14.52
N VAL A 53 -10.89 -23.03 -13.67
CA VAL A 53 -10.81 -22.84 -12.22
C VAL A 53 -9.35 -22.89 -11.78
N ASP A 54 -9.00 -22.20 -10.69
CA ASP A 54 -7.67 -22.31 -10.09
C ASP A 54 -7.44 -23.71 -9.52
N ARG A 55 -6.28 -24.29 -9.83
CA ARG A 55 -5.91 -25.65 -9.40
C ARG A 55 -5.88 -25.81 -7.87
N HIS A 56 -5.49 -24.78 -7.12
CA HIS A 56 -5.46 -24.81 -5.67
C HIS A 56 -6.86 -24.65 -5.08
N GLU A 57 -7.69 -23.78 -5.66
CA GLU A 57 -9.10 -23.64 -5.27
C GLU A 57 -9.87 -24.94 -5.47
N LEU A 58 -9.72 -25.56 -6.65
CA LEU A 58 -10.37 -26.83 -6.97
C LEU A 58 -9.94 -27.94 -6.00
N ARG A 59 -8.65 -28.03 -5.67
CA ARG A 59 -8.18 -29.01 -4.67
C ARG A 59 -8.81 -28.81 -3.30
N ARG A 60 -9.02 -27.55 -2.87
CA ARG A 60 -9.69 -27.25 -1.61
C ARG A 60 -11.16 -27.69 -1.65
N VAL A 61 -11.88 -27.30 -2.71
CA VAL A 61 -13.31 -27.64 -2.85
C VAL A 61 -13.51 -29.14 -2.97
N ASN A 62 -12.72 -29.83 -3.78
CA ASN A 62 -12.82 -31.30 -3.89
C ASN A 62 -12.52 -31.99 -2.55
N GLY A 63 -11.55 -31.49 -1.77
CA GLY A 63 -11.29 -32.03 -0.43
C GLY A 63 -12.45 -31.83 0.54
N GLU A 64 -13.17 -30.70 0.45
CA GLU A 64 -14.38 -30.44 1.23
C GLU A 64 -15.54 -31.34 0.80
N THR A 65 -15.74 -31.53 -0.51
CA THR A 65 -16.78 -32.42 -1.07
C THR A 65 -16.52 -33.89 -0.72
N GLU A 66 -15.28 -34.34 -0.80
CA GLU A 66 -14.88 -35.70 -0.43
C GLU A 66 -15.08 -35.96 1.07
N ALA A 67 -14.77 -34.97 1.92
CA ALA A 67 -15.03 -35.05 3.36
C ALA A 67 -16.53 -35.09 3.69
N ALA A 68 -17.37 -34.47 2.86
CA ALA A 68 -18.83 -34.56 2.94
C ALA A 68 -19.40 -35.87 2.35
N GLY A 69 -18.57 -36.72 1.74
CA GLY A 69 -18.96 -37.98 1.10
C GLY A 69 -19.59 -37.83 -0.28
N GLY A 70 -19.45 -36.66 -0.93
CA GLY A 70 -19.93 -36.40 -2.28
C GLY A 70 -18.92 -36.77 -3.38
N GLU A 71 -19.36 -36.70 -4.63
CA GLU A 71 -18.51 -36.94 -5.80
C GLU A 71 -17.69 -35.69 -6.15
N THR A 72 -16.36 -35.83 -6.21
CA THR A 72 -15.44 -34.74 -6.56
C THR A 72 -15.55 -34.33 -8.03
N ALA A 73 -15.28 -33.06 -8.34
CA ALA A 73 -15.24 -32.62 -9.73
C ALA A 73 -14.02 -33.20 -10.47
N ALA A 74 -14.26 -33.76 -11.66
CA ALA A 74 -13.23 -34.21 -12.58
C ALA A 74 -12.73 -33.04 -13.42
N PHE A 75 -11.42 -32.98 -13.66
CA PHE A 75 -10.77 -31.89 -14.36
C PHE A 75 -9.65 -32.37 -15.27
N GLU A 76 -9.38 -31.59 -16.30
CA GLU A 76 -8.22 -31.73 -17.17
C GLU A 76 -7.21 -30.61 -16.89
N GLU A 77 -5.93 -30.98 -16.76
CA GLU A 77 -4.84 -30.01 -16.70
C GLU A 77 -4.61 -29.42 -18.09
N ILE A 78 -4.71 -28.09 -18.19
CA ILE A 78 -4.53 -27.37 -19.44
C ILE A 78 -3.36 -26.41 -19.32
N ILE A 79 -2.73 -26.14 -20.46
CA ILE A 79 -1.71 -25.10 -20.57
C ILE A 79 -2.34 -23.89 -21.24
N LEU A 80 -2.37 -22.77 -20.54
CA LEU A 80 -2.82 -21.50 -21.09
C LEU A 80 -1.61 -20.70 -21.58
N GLY A 81 -1.70 -20.15 -22.79
CA GLY A 81 -0.75 -19.13 -23.24
C GLY A 81 -0.79 -17.92 -22.31
N ILE A 82 0.33 -17.18 -22.21
CA ILE A 82 0.50 -16.06 -21.28
C ILE A 82 -0.65 -15.05 -21.40
N THR A 83 -1.05 -14.69 -22.62
CA THR A 83 -2.16 -13.76 -22.87
C THR A 83 -3.49 -14.27 -22.30
N LYS A 84 -3.79 -15.57 -22.49
CA LYS A 84 -5.04 -16.18 -22.00
C LYS A 84 -5.01 -16.38 -20.49
N ALA A 85 -3.85 -16.71 -19.92
CA ALA A 85 -3.65 -16.80 -18.48
C ALA A 85 -3.85 -15.44 -17.79
N SER A 86 -3.36 -14.35 -18.40
CA SER A 86 -3.54 -12.98 -17.90
C SER A 86 -4.99 -12.50 -17.96
N LEU A 87 -5.75 -12.88 -18.98
CA LEU A 87 -7.19 -12.58 -19.08
C LEU A 87 -8.03 -13.40 -18.10
N ALA A 88 -7.61 -14.64 -17.79
CA ALA A 88 -8.27 -15.54 -16.86
C ALA A 88 -7.89 -15.29 -15.38
N THR A 89 -7.42 -14.09 -15.04
CA THR A 89 -7.19 -13.69 -13.64
C THR A 89 -8.52 -13.49 -12.91
N ASP A 90 -8.50 -13.61 -11.59
CA ASP A 90 -9.71 -13.56 -10.77
C ASP A 90 -10.20 -12.10 -10.57
N SER A 91 -9.32 -11.11 -10.79
CA SER A 91 -9.67 -9.69 -10.77
C SER A 91 -10.12 -9.20 -12.14
N PHE A 92 -11.36 -8.75 -12.22
CA PHE A 92 -11.86 -8.12 -13.44
C PHE A 92 -11.23 -6.75 -13.70
N LEU A 93 -10.82 -6.00 -12.67
CA LEU A 93 -10.13 -4.72 -12.86
C LEU A 93 -8.76 -4.91 -13.50
N SER A 94 -8.00 -5.89 -13.00
CA SER A 94 -6.71 -6.28 -13.58
C SER A 94 -6.88 -6.79 -15.01
N ALA A 95 -7.83 -7.71 -15.24
CA ALA A 95 -8.10 -8.27 -16.57
C ALA A 95 -8.51 -7.19 -17.59
N ALA A 96 -9.46 -6.31 -17.22
CA ALA A 96 -9.98 -5.26 -18.08
C ALA A 96 -8.92 -4.21 -18.45
N SER A 97 -7.91 -4.03 -17.59
CA SER A 97 -6.77 -3.14 -17.86
C SER A 97 -5.75 -3.71 -18.84
N PHE A 98 -5.76 -5.02 -19.08
CA PHE A 98 -4.85 -5.68 -20.00
C PHE A 98 -5.37 -5.64 -21.43
N GLN A 99 -6.47 -6.36 -21.71
CA GLN A 99 -7.13 -6.45 -23.02
C GLN A 99 -8.63 -6.77 -22.86
N GLU A 100 -9.39 -6.72 -23.96
CA GLU A 100 -10.82 -7.11 -24.02
C GLU A 100 -11.74 -6.40 -23.00
N THR A 101 -11.45 -5.13 -22.68
CA THR A 101 -12.11 -4.33 -21.62
C THR A 101 -13.64 -4.44 -21.63
N THR A 102 -14.28 -4.28 -22.80
CA THR A 102 -15.75 -4.33 -22.92
C THR A 102 -16.33 -5.68 -22.52
N LYS A 103 -15.70 -6.77 -22.97
CA LYS A 103 -16.15 -8.13 -22.69
C LYS A 103 -15.97 -8.47 -21.21
N VAL A 104 -14.77 -8.19 -20.67
CA VAL A 104 -14.46 -8.44 -19.25
C VAL A 104 -15.41 -7.71 -18.31
N LEU A 105 -15.70 -6.43 -18.57
CA LEU A 105 -16.62 -5.66 -17.73
C LEU A 105 -18.07 -6.11 -17.87
N THR A 106 -18.48 -6.53 -19.07
CA THR A 106 -19.83 -7.07 -19.30
C THR A 106 -20.03 -8.38 -18.54
N ASP A 107 -19.09 -9.31 -18.68
CA ASP A 107 -19.14 -10.61 -17.98
C ASP A 107 -19.12 -10.41 -16.45
N ALA A 108 -18.27 -9.50 -15.96
CA ALA A 108 -18.23 -9.16 -14.54
C ALA A 108 -19.53 -8.54 -14.02
N ALA A 109 -20.18 -7.68 -14.81
CA ALA A 109 -21.46 -7.08 -14.45
C ALA A 109 -22.62 -8.10 -14.48
N LEU A 110 -22.62 -9.01 -15.46
CA LEU A 110 -23.61 -10.10 -15.55
C LEU A 110 -23.51 -11.07 -14.37
N GLU A 111 -22.29 -11.41 -13.96
CA GLU A 111 -22.05 -12.31 -12.82
C GLU A 111 -22.12 -11.60 -11.46
N GLY A 112 -22.14 -10.27 -11.42
CA GLY A 112 -22.08 -9.49 -10.17
C GLY A 112 -20.77 -9.67 -9.41
N LYS A 113 -19.65 -9.83 -10.13
CA LYS A 113 -18.32 -10.09 -9.55
C LYS A 113 -17.85 -8.93 -8.68
N ILE A 114 -17.28 -9.26 -7.52
CA ILE A 114 -16.67 -8.31 -6.59
C ILE A 114 -15.16 -8.49 -6.62
N ASP A 115 -14.43 -7.40 -6.90
CA ASP A 115 -12.97 -7.40 -6.87
C ASP A 115 -12.44 -7.23 -5.43
N ARG A 116 -11.57 -8.14 -5.00
CA ARG A 116 -11.01 -8.15 -3.64
C ARG A 116 -9.72 -7.33 -3.51
N LEU A 117 -9.22 -6.72 -4.60
CA LEU A 117 -8.02 -5.89 -4.60
C LEU A 117 -6.80 -6.61 -4.01
N ALA A 118 -6.65 -7.90 -4.31
CA ALA A 118 -5.55 -8.72 -3.81
C ALA A 118 -4.31 -8.65 -4.73
N GLY A 119 -4.49 -8.14 -5.95
CA GLY A 119 -3.45 -8.03 -6.96
C GLY A 119 -2.69 -6.70 -6.92
N LEU A 120 -1.55 -6.68 -7.60
CA LEU A 120 -0.75 -5.47 -7.77
C LEU A 120 -1.49 -4.42 -8.61
N LYS A 121 -2.03 -4.83 -9.76
CA LYS A 121 -2.55 -3.91 -10.79
C LYS A 121 -3.85 -3.23 -10.35
N GLU A 122 -4.75 -3.94 -9.70
CA GLU A 122 -5.95 -3.38 -9.05
C GLU A 122 -5.59 -2.21 -8.12
N ASN A 123 -4.66 -2.43 -7.18
CA ASN A 123 -4.30 -1.43 -6.19
C ASN A 123 -3.65 -0.21 -6.82
N VAL A 124 -2.82 -0.40 -7.85
CA VAL A 124 -2.23 0.70 -8.62
C VAL A 124 -3.31 1.53 -9.32
N ILE A 125 -4.31 0.90 -9.94
CA ILE A 125 -5.40 1.61 -10.63
C ILE A 125 -6.23 2.45 -9.65
N ILE A 126 -6.52 1.88 -8.47
CA ILE A 126 -7.33 2.56 -7.45
C ILE A 126 -6.52 3.60 -6.66
N GLY A 127 -5.19 3.54 -6.68
CA GLY A 127 -4.31 4.41 -5.90
C GLY A 127 -4.11 3.97 -4.44
N LYS A 128 -4.33 2.68 -4.12
CA LYS A 128 -4.02 2.09 -2.82
C LYS A 128 -2.58 1.54 -2.78
N LEU A 129 -2.04 1.39 -1.58
CA LEU A 129 -0.75 0.73 -1.39
C LEU A 129 -0.77 -0.68 -2.01
N ILE A 130 0.27 -0.99 -2.77
CA ILE A 130 0.41 -2.28 -3.43
C ILE A 130 0.64 -3.40 -2.40
N PRO A 131 0.10 -4.61 -2.60
CA PRO A 131 0.24 -5.72 -1.65
C PRO A 131 1.60 -6.43 -1.81
N ALA A 132 2.69 -5.67 -1.92
CA ALA A 132 4.04 -6.17 -2.09
C ALA A 132 5.03 -5.31 -1.28
N ALA A 133 6.15 -5.92 -0.86
CA ALA A 133 7.16 -5.28 -0.03
C ALA A 133 6.53 -4.57 1.20
N THR A 134 6.77 -3.28 1.39
CA THR A 134 6.27 -2.48 2.53
C THR A 134 4.76 -2.35 2.58
N GLY A 135 4.05 -2.58 1.47
CA GLY A 135 2.59 -2.55 1.44
C GLY A 135 1.92 -3.85 1.91
N LEU A 136 2.69 -4.90 2.23
CA LEU A 136 2.14 -6.07 2.92
C LEU A 136 1.66 -5.69 4.33
N LYS A 137 0.53 -6.27 4.76
CA LYS A 137 -0.08 -6.01 6.08
C LYS A 137 0.93 -6.12 7.24
N ARG A 138 1.85 -7.10 7.16
CA ARG A 138 2.89 -7.34 8.17
C ARG A 138 3.81 -6.13 8.38
N TYR A 139 4.11 -5.36 7.33
CA TYR A 139 4.98 -4.19 7.43
C TYR A 139 4.20 -2.88 7.61
N ARG A 140 2.93 -2.84 7.23
CA ARG A 140 2.07 -1.65 7.36
C ARG A 140 1.61 -1.39 8.79
N THR A 141 1.45 -2.43 9.61
CA THR A 141 0.92 -2.34 10.98
C THR A 141 2.01 -2.57 12.01
N ILE A 142 3.24 -2.13 11.73
CA ILE A 142 4.32 -2.18 12.72
C ILE A 142 4.13 -0.99 13.65
N GLU A 143 3.89 -1.28 14.93
CA GLU A 143 3.94 -0.30 16.00
C GLU A 143 5.40 -0.16 16.43
N ILE A 144 5.90 1.08 16.43
CA ILE A 144 7.28 1.38 16.82
C ILE A 144 7.23 1.88 18.26
N GLU A 145 7.70 1.06 19.19
CA GLU A 145 7.91 1.47 20.57
C GLU A 145 9.35 1.94 20.77
N PRO A 146 9.57 3.01 21.55
CA PRO A 146 10.92 3.44 21.89
C PRO A 146 11.61 2.35 22.74
N ALA A 147 12.87 2.05 22.43
CA ALA A 147 13.64 1.01 23.10
C ALA A 147 13.90 1.32 24.59
N GLU A 148 13.92 2.60 24.93
CA GLU A 148 13.97 3.09 26.30
C GLU A 148 12.74 3.95 26.56
N PRO A 149 12.13 3.87 27.75
CA PRO A 149 11.03 4.76 28.10
C PRO A 149 11.50 6.21 27.93
N LEU A 150 10.71 7.01 27.21
CA LEU A 150 10.98 8.44 27.07
C LEU A 150 11.27 9.00 28.47
N PRO A 151 12.42 9.67 28.68
CA PRO A 151 12.69 10.29 29.96
C PRO A 151 11.49 11.17 30.31
N ARG A 152 10.82 10.87 31.42
CA ARG A 152 9.80 11.76 31.98
C ARG A 152 10.53 13.05 32.32
N GLY A 153 10.35 14.07 31.50
CA GLY A 153 11.18 15.26 31.63
C GLY A 153 10.67 16.44 30.85
N ILE A 154 9.36 16.74 30.90
CA ILE A 154 8.84 18.13 30.82
C ILE A 154 7.51 18.31 31.61
N ASP A 155 7.12 17.39 32.50
CA ASP A 155 6.00 17.70 33.43
C ASP A 155 6.49 18.50 34.66
N ASP A 156 7.80 18.48 34.92
CA ASP A 156 8.50 19.27 35.93
C ASP A 156 9.49 20.26 35.28
N VAL A 157 9.09 20.95 34.21
CA VAL A 157 9.57 22.35 34.12
C VAL A 157 8.78 23.06 35.21
N SER A 158 9.26 22.91 36.45
CA SER A 158 9.00 23.85 37.51
C SER A 158 9.11 25.21 36.84
N LEU A 159 8.03 25.97 36.87
CA LEU A 159 8.04 27.39 36.57
C LEU A 159 9.16 27.97 37.43
N LEU A 160 10.37 28.07 36.90
CA LEU A 160 11.41 28.87 37.52
C LEU A 160 10.79 30.25 37.55
N GLU A 161 10.47 30.75 38.74
CA GLU A 161 10.07 32.13 38.91
C GLU A 161 11.16 32.97 38.25
N GLY A 162 10.76 33.97 37.45
CA GLY A 162 11.63 34.61 36.45
C GLY A 162 12.99 35.09 36.96
N ASP A 163 13.10 35.31 38.27
CA ASP A 163 14.31 35.72 38.97
C ASP A 163 15.39 34.61 38.99
N GLU A 164 15.03 33.33 39.16
CA GLU A 164 16.01 32.22 39.14
C GLU A 164 16.58 31.97 37.74
N LEU A 165 15.74 32.11 36.71
CA LEU A 165 16.16 32.00 35.31
C LEU A 165 17.08 33.16 34.90
N ALA A 166 16.79 34.37 35.37
CA ALA A 166 17.63 35.55 35.12
C ALA A 166 19.00 35.44 35.80
N ALA A 167 19.06 34.89 37.02
CA ALA A 167 20.31 34.65 37.73
C ALA A 167 21.19 33.61 37.03
N GLU A 168 20.60 32.49 36.57
CA GLU A 168 21.36 31.44 35.87
C GLU A 168 21.80 31.85 34.46
N LEU A 169 21.02 32.70 33.79
CA LEU A 169 21.40 33.34 32.52
C LEU A 169 22.33 34.55 32.69
N GLY A 170 22.68 34.92 33.93
CA GLY A 170 23.63 36.00 34.22
C GLY A 170 23.14 37.40 33.84
N LEU A 171 21.82 37.62 33.85
CA LEU A 171 21.17 38.89 33.48
C LEU A 171 20.91 39.81 34.68
N GLU A 172 21.15 39.35 35.91
CA GLU A 172 21.10 40.17 37.13
C GLU A 172 22.38 40.99 37.31
N GLY A 173 22.56 41.97 36.43
CA GLY A 173 23.61 42.95 36.54
C GLY A 173 23.27 44.12 35.66
N ALA A 174 22.81 45.23 36.26
CA ALA A 174 22.57 46.50 35.59
C ALA A 174 23.90 47.19 35.20
N ASP A 175 24.83 46.44 34.62
CA ASP A 175 26.13 46.92 34.16
C ASP A 175 26.39 46.34 32.76
N GLY A 176 25.95 47.11 31.76
CA GLY A 176 26.44 47.07 30.39
C GLY A 176 26.30 45.75 29.63
N LEU A 177 25.38 45.72 28.66
CA LEU A 177 25.50 44.95 27.41
C LEU A 177 26.73 45.44 26.60
N GLY A 178 27.93 45.35 27.17
CA GLY A 178 29.22 45.72 26.56
C GLY A 178 29.83 44.60 25.71
N GLY A 179 29.02 43.65 25.24
CA GLY A 179 29.48 42.43 24.55
C GLY A 179 29.29 42.41 23.03
N PHE A 180 28.61 43.37 22.44
CA PHE A 180 28.56 43.53 20.98
C PHE A 180 29.39 44.74 20.59
N GLY A 181 30.35 44.54 19.68
CA GLY A 181 31.35 45.53 19.27
C GLY A 181 30.76 46.87 18.79
N PRO A 182 31.62 47.87 18.57
CA PRO A 182 31.19 49.25 18.31
C PRO A 182 30.48 49.31 16.96
N GLY A 183 29.16 49.31 16.97
CA GLY A 183 28.36 49.34 15.76
C GLY A 183 26.88 49.02 15.92
N PHE A 184 26.44 48.52 17.08
CA PHE A 184 25.00 48.37 17.36
C PHE A 184 24.48 49.59 18.12
N ASP A 185 23.89 50.53 17.40
CA ASP A 185 23.18 51.68 17.96
C ASP A 185 21.75 51.25 18.30
N THR A 186 21.41 51.23 19.59
CA THR A 186 20.08 50.84 20.07
C THR A 186 19.00 51.87 19.71
N ALA A 187 19.37 53.05 19.21
CA ALA A 187 18.44 54.06 18.73
C ALA A 187 17.68 53.63 17.46
N GLU A 188 18.28 52.81 16.59
CA GLU A 188 17.62 52.33 15.36
C GLU A 188 16.48 51.32 15.67
N LEU A 189 16.57 50.59 16.79
CA LEU A 189 15.53 49.64 17.22
C LEU A 189 14.28 50.34 17.78
N GLU A 190 14.44 51.52 18.38
CA GLU A 190 13.32 52.35 18.85
C GLU A 190 12.55 52.99 17.67
N GLU A 191 13.23 53.28 16.56
CA GLU A 191 12.61 53.79 15.33
C GLU A 191 11.84 52.69 14.57
N ILE A 192 12.33 51.45 14.58
CA ILE A 192 11.62 50.29 13.99
C ILE A 192 10.38 49.92 14.82
N GLY A 193 10.46 49.98 16.16
CA GLY A 193 9.33 49.73 17.05
C GLY A 193 8.23 50.80 16.96
N SER A 194 8.61 52.06 16.73
CA SER A 194 7.67 53.17 16.55
C SER A 194 7.11 53.30 15.13
N GLY A 195 7.79 52.72 14.12
CA GLY A 195 7.34 52.67 12.73
C GLY A 195 6.30 51.57 12.41
N PHE A 196 6.08 50.60 13.31
CA PHE A 196 5.08 49.53 13.13
C PHE A 196 3.78 49.77 13.93
N GLY A 197 3.61 50.97 14.48
CA GLY A 197 2.41 51.41 15.21
C GLY A 197 1.48 52.27 14.36
N GLY A 198 0.91 51.71 13.28
CA GLY A 198 -0.04 52.46 12.45
C GLY A 198 -0.70 51.65 11.34
N ALA A 199 -1.89 51.14 11.64
CA ALA A 199 -2.89 50.61 10.71
C ALA A 199 -2.61 49.27 10.00
N THR A 200 -2.99 48.16 10.65
CA THR A 200 -3.63 47.03 9.95
C THR A 200 -4.84 46.57 10.74
N ALA A 201 -5.99 47.16 10.41
CA ALA A 201 -7.29 46.57 10.70
C ALA A 201 -7.45 45.28 9.86
N GLY A 202 -7.87 44.21 10.51
CA GLY A 202 -8.70 43.14 9.95
C GLY A 202 -8.10 42.28 8.83
N GLY A 203 -7.69 41.06 9.15
CA GLY A 203 -7.45 40.01 8.15
C GLY A 203 -6.51 38.91 8.64
N GLY A 204 -6.87 38.21 9.71
CA GLY A 204 -6.14 37.04 10.18
C GLY A 204 -6.30 35.86 9.21
N PHE A 205 -5.19 35.18 8.93
CA PHE A 205 -5.08 33.99 8.08
C PHE A 205 -5.67 32.72 8.72
N ASP A 206 -6.44 32.85 9.81
CA ASP A 206 -7.07 31.75 10.54
C ASP A 206 -8.45 31.34 9.99
N ASP A 207 -8.98 32.00 8.96
CA ASP A 207 -10.38 31.83 8.52
C ASP A 207 -10.57 30.92 7.28
N ILE A 208 -9.62 30.03 6.96
CA ILE A 208 -9.73 29.05 5.86
C ILE A 208 -10.02 27.61 6.36
N GLY A 209 -10.25 27.43 7.67
CA GLY A 209 -10.52 26.10 8.27
C GLY A 209 -11.98 25.81 8.65
N GLY A 210 -12.91 26.73 8.41
CA GLY A 210 -14.18 26.79 9.15
C GLY A 210 -15.42 26.08 8.58
N ASP A 211 -15.32 25.20 7.57
CA ASP A 211 -16.54 24.65 6.95
C ASP A 211 -16.41 23.20 6.42
N LEU A 212 -15.87 22.29 7.25
CA LEU A 212 -15.98 20.84 7.04
C LEU A 212 -16.79 20.21 8.17
N ASP A 213 -18.10 20.10 7.94
CA ASP A 213 -19.06 19.42 8.80
C ASP A 213 -18.83 17.90 8.75
N LEU A 214 -18.02 17.39 9.70
CA LEU A 214 -17.78 15.96 9.90
C LEU A 214 -18.82 15.39 10.87
N PRO A 215 -19.55 14.31 10.51
CA PRO A 215 -20.56 13.72 11.38
C PRO A 215 -19.92 13.11 12.64
N LYS A 216 -20.47 13.48 13.82
CA LYS A 216 -20.04 12.98 15.13
C LYS A 216 -20.34 11.47 15.28
N PRO A 217 -19.46 10.68 15.93
CA PRO A 217 -19.72 9.28 16.22
C PRO A 217 -20.72 9.15 17.37
N ASP A 218 -21.67 8.24 17.21
CA ASP A 218 -22.68 7.89 18.23
C ASP A 218 -22.03 7.35 19.52
N GLU A 219 -22.37 7.94 20.66
CA GLU A 219 -22.04 7.42 21.99
C GLU A 219 -22.90 6.18 22.30
N LYS A 220 -22.24 5.12 22.79
CA LYS A 220 -22.84 4.01 23.54
C LYS A 220 -22.36 4.05 24.97
#